data_AF-A0A958FEI2-F1
#
_entry.id   AF-A0A958FEI2-F1
#
_cell.length_a   1.000
_cell.length_b   1.000
_cell.length_c   1.000
_cell.angle_alpha   90.00
_cell.angle_beta   90.00
_cell.angle_gamma   90.00
#
_symmetry.space_group_name_H-M   'P 1'
#
loop_
_entity.id
_entity.type
_entity.pdbx_description
1 polymer ?
#
loop_
_entity_poly.entity_id
_entity_poly.type
_entity_poly.pdbx_seq_one_letter_code
_entity_poly.pdbx_strand_id
1 'polypeptide(L)'
;MKTLQNTWKAFLQFLESVQLLHTTLDDVLAKMFYAGVLVTAIVLMLPEERPFEYSNLTVNSIATEEIIAPFKFAIQKTERELKRERDQAREAVPPVYDRNPDNEFIEKNKLSQFFVDLQVFFKAHDLSPDANTRTVQRQEAAVDSFLASFNLRYNVKFTRDNLRDLYVVYEQKQLSDLAASLSGGLAQVYRQGILDHTKDKVVESDIIAVEDGIEEKIPTGEVLDVREAKQQIDKLLRERYEGNALVQETGQYLAASFLTPNLVFNEPVTSERKEKAVHDVPITRGYVEQN
;
A
#
# COMPACT_ATOMS: atom_id res chain seq x y z
N MET A 1 98.31 22.28 25.72
CA MET A 1 97.16 21.40 26.02
C MET A 1 96.79 21.25 27.50
N LYS A 2 97.66 21.59 28.48
CA LYS A 2 97.29 21.53 29.92
C LYS A 2 96.50 22.75 30.45
N THR A 3 96.38 23.82 29.68
CA THR A 3 95.71 25.06 30.12
C THR A 3 94.18 25.04 29.93
N LEU A 4 93.66 24.44 28.85
CA LEU A 4 92.21 24.38 28.57
C LEU A 4 91.45 23.41 29.49
N GLN A 5 92.04 22.27 29.86
CA GLN A 5 91.43 21.32 30.80
C GLN A 5 91.36 21.88 32.22
N ASN A 6 92.35 22.69 32.62
CA ASN A 6 92.35 23.32 33.94
C ASN A 6 91.33 24.47 34.03
N THR A 7 91.11 25.23 32.96
CA THR A 7 90.04 26.24 32.92
C THR A 7 88.65 25.59 32.93
N TRP A 8 88.48 24.44 32.28
CA TRP A 8 87.21 23.70 32.30
C TRP A 8 86.89 23.09 33.67
N LYS A 9 87.89 22.49 34.34
CA LYS A 9 87.74 22.01 35.72
C LYS A 9 87.49 23.14 36.73
N ALA A 10 88.16 24.28 36.57
CA ALA A 10 87.95 25.45 37.41
C ALA A 10 86.55 26.06 37.21
N PHE A 11 86.04 26.04 35.97
CA PHE A 11 84.68 26.48 35.66
C PHE A 11 83.61 25.55 36.26
N LEU A 12 83.85 24.23 36.19
CA LEU A 12 82.97 23.23 36.84
C LEU A 12 82.98 23.35 38.38
N GLN A 13 84.15 23.56 39.00
CA GLN A 13 84.24 23.81 40.45
C GLN A 13 83.61 25.15 40.86
N PHE A 14 83.68 26.18 40.00
CA PHE A 14 83.01 27.46 40.25
C PHE A 14 81.48 27.31 40.18
N LEU A 15 80.97 26.54 39.22
CA LEU A 15 79.55 26.19 39.10
C LEU A 15 79.04 25.41 40.32
N GLU A 16 79.81 24.47 40.88
CA GLU A 16 79.42 23.77 42.13
C GLU A 16 79.44 24.67 43.37
N SER A 17 80.29 25.71 43.39
CA SER A 17 80.52 26.55 44.58
C SER A 17 79.46 27.62 44.84
N VAL A 18 78.63 27.95 43.84
CA VAL A 18 77.59 28.98 43.94
C VAL A 18 76.24 28.33 44.21
N GLN A 19 75.92 28.18 45.50
CA GLN A 19 74.61 27.70 45.93
C GLN A 19 73.59 28.84 45.92
N LEU A 20 72.63 28.78 45.00
CA LEU A 20 71.46 29.64 45.01
C LEU A 20 70.25 28.76 45.35
N LEU A 21 69.69 28.97 46.55
CA LEU A 21 68.46 28.32 47.03
C LEU A 21 68.50 26.78 47.01
N HIS A 22 69.42 26.19 47.78
CA HIS A 22 69.45 24.75 48.13
C HIS A 22 69.53 23.74 46.96
N THR A 23 69.72 24.18 45.72
CA THR A 23 69.96 23.32 44.56
C THR A 23 71.27 23.65 43.87
N THR A 24 71.99 22.64 43.38
CA THR A 24 73.23 22.83 42.61
C THR A 24 72.93 23.48 41.26
N LEU A 25 73.83 24.35 40.77
CA LEU A 25 73.66 25.05 39.49
C LEU A 25 73.46 24.12 38.29
N ASP A 26 74.02 22.91 38.36
CA ASP A 26 73.87 21.87 37.32
C ASP A 26 72.42 21.39 37.18
N ASP A 27 71.67 21.29 38.30
CA ASP A 27 70.25 20.91 38.28
C ASP A 27 69.37 22.02 37.68
N VAL A 28 69.71 23.28 37.95
CA VAL A 28 69.05 24.44 37.36
C VAL A 28 69.29 24.49 35.85
N LEU A 29 70.53 24.25 35.40
CA LEU A 29 70.89 24.21 33.98
C LEU A 29 70.17 23.07 33.24
N ALA A 30 70.08 21.88 33.84
CA ALA A 30 69.37 20.74 33.26
C ALA A 30 67.87 21.02 33.11
N LYS A 31 67.22 21.60 34.14
CA LYS A 31 65.80 21.99 34.07
C LYS A 31 65.53 23.04 33.01
N MET A 32 66.41 24.03 32.87
CA MET A 32 66.31 25.03 31.80
C MET A 32 66.44 24.41 30.41
N PHE A 33 67.31 23.42 30.24
CA PHE A 33 67.43 22.68 28.99
C PHE A 33 66.16 21.89 28.67
N TYR A 34 65.63 21.11 29.63
CA TYR A 34 64.37 20.38 29.44
C TYR A 34 63.19 21.31 29.15
N ALA A 35 63.12 22.47 29.83
CA ALA A 35 62.11 23.47 29.55
C ALA A 35 62.23 24.03 28.12
N GLY A 36 63.45 24.30 27.65
CA GLY A 36 63.68 24.76 26.27
C GLY A 36 63.28 23.73 25.21
N VAL A 37 63.63 22.46 25.44
CA VAL A 37 63.22 21.35 24.56
C VAL A 37 61.70 21.19 24.54
N LEU A 38 61.05 21.27 25.70
CA LEU A 38 59.59 21.17 25.82
C LEU A 38 58.88 22.29 25.05
N VAL A 39 59.32 23.54 25.22
CA VAL A 39 58.74 24.69 24.51
C VAL A 39 58.91 24.51 22.99
N THR A 40 60.09 24.07 22.55
CA THR A 40 60.36 23.83 21.13
C THR A 40 59.48 22.72 20.55
N ALA A 41 59.28 21.64 21.31
CA ALA A 41 58.40 20.54 20.91
C ALA A 41 56.94 20.98 20.80
N ILE A 42 56.45 21.80 21.74
CA ILE A 42 55.08 22.35 21.70
C ILE A 42 54.89 23.23 20.45
N VAL A 43 55.86 24.08 20.13
CA VAL A 43 55.78 24.97 18.95
C VAL A 43 55.76 24.15 17.65
N LEU A 44 56.56 23.08 17.56
CA LEU A 44 56.58 22.20 16.38
C LEU A 44 55.31 21.35 16.24
N MET A 45 54.60 21.07 17.34
CA MET A 45 53.36 20.30 17.32
C MET A 45 52.13 21.17 17.09
N LEU A 46 52.26 22.50 17.15
CA LEU A 46 51.16 23.40 16.85
C LEU A 46 50.85 23.31 15.35
N PRO A 47 49.66 22.82 14.94
CA PRO A 47 49.30 22.81 13.53
C PRO A 47 49.24 24.24 13.02
N GLU A 48 49.83 24.50 11.84
CA GLU A 48 49.65 25.79 11.17
C GLU A 48 48.15 26.03 11.01
N GLU A 49 47.64 27.09 11.65
CA GLU A 49 46.27 27.53 11.45
C GLU A 49 46.08 27.73 9.94
N ARG A 50 45.14 27.01 9.34
CA ARG A 50 44.85 27.19 7.90
C ARG A 50 44.55 28.67 7.71
N PRO A 51 45.26 29.38 6.80
CA PRO A 51 44.96 30.78 6.56
C PRO A 51 43.48 30.88 6.21
N PHE A 52 42.76 31.80 6.84
CA PHE A 52 41.38 32.06 6.47
C PHE A 52 41.33 32.26 4.95
N GLU A 53 40.64 31.35 4.26
CA GLU A 53 40.22 31.56 2.87
C GLU A 53 39.66 32.99 2.84
N TYR A 54 40.15 33.87 1.97
CA TYR A 54 39.80 35.30 1.85
C TYR A 54 40.56 36.34 2.71
N SER A 55 41.63 36.00 3.43
CA SER A 55 42.45 36.97 4.19
C SER A 55 43.15 38.06 3.36
N ASN A 56 43.27 37.86 2.04
CA ASN A 56 43.85 38.81 1.08
C ASN A 56 42.84 39.85 0.55
N LEU A 57 41.55 39.71 0.87
CA LEU A 57 40.53 40.66 0.47
C LEU A 57 40.44 41.79 1.50
N THR A 58 40.54 43.03 1.00
CA THR A 58 40.44 44.25 1.82
C THR A 58 39.21 45.04 1.39
N VAL A 59 38.71 45.92 2.26
CA VAL A 59 37.53 46.72 1.94
C VAL A 59 37.82 47.55 0.67
N ASN A 60 36.98 47.38 -0.36
CA ASN A 60 37.12 47.93 -1.74
C ASN A 60 38.03 47.14 -2.72
N SER A 61 38.52 45.96 -2.39
CA SER A 61 39.18 45.07 -3.37
C SER A 61 38.16 44.22 -4.13
N ILE A 62 38.38 44.01 -5.43
CA ILE A 62 37.58 43.10 -6.27
C ILE A 62 38.24 41.72 -6.24
N ALA A 63 37.48 40.69 -5.87
CA ALA A 63 37.97 39.31 -5.87
C ALA A 63 38.19 38.80 -7.30
N THR A 64 39.31 38.12 -7.54
CA THR A 64 39.67 37.54 -8.84
C THR A 64 38.99 36.18 -9.09
N GLU A 65 38.43 35.59 -8.03
CA GLU A 65 37.74 34.30 -8.03
C GLU A 65 36.28 34.48 -7.61
N GLU A 66 35.42 33.59 -8.10
CA GLU A 66 33.99 33.61 -7.79
C GLU A 66 33.77 33.16 -6.33
N ILE A 67 33.43 34.10 -5.46
CA ILE A 67 33.10 33.82 -4.06
C ILE A 67 31.62 33.48 -4.01
N ILE A 68 31.31 32.19 -3.88
CA ILE A 68 29.94 31.71 -3.69
C ILE A 68 29.66 31.66 -2.18
N ALA A 69 28.46 32.08 -1.77
CA ALA A 69 28.06 31.98 -0.37
C ALA A 69 28.22 30.54 0.16
N PRO A 70 28.71 30.33 1.38
CA PRO A 70 28.88 28.99 1.93
C PRO A 70 27.57 28.29 2.30
N PHE A 71 26.41 28.91 2.02
CA PHE A 71 25.10 28.41 2.39
C PHE A 71 24.04 28.66 1.31
N LYS A 72 23.22 27.63 1.11
CA LYS A 72 22.14 27.59 0.12
C LYS A 72 20.83 27.99 0.75
N PHE A 73 20.03 28.82 0.07
CA PHE A 73 18.69 29.17 0.52
C PHE A 73 17.66 28.31 -0.19
N ALA A 74 16.78 27.67 0.58
CA ALA A 74 15.70 26.87 0.01
C ALA A 74 14.54 27.77 -0.45
N ILE A 75 14.14 27.63 -1.71
CA ILE A 75 12.96 28.31 -2.24
C ILE A 75 11.74 27.51 -1.80
N GLN A 76 11.00 28.03 -0.82
CA GLN A 76 9.78 27.37 -0.34
C GLN A 76 8.67 27.44 -1.40
N LYS A 77 7.95 26.34 -1.56
CA LYS A 77 6.72 26.31 -2.37
C LYS A 77 5.64 27.13 -1.68
N THR A 78 4.71 27.67 -2.47
CA THR A 78 3.51 28.28 -1.90
C THR A 78 2.56 27.21 -1.38
N GLU A 79 1.72 27.52 -0.38
CA GLU A 79 0.70 26.60 0.14
C GLU A 79 -0.23 26.05 -0.96
N ARG A 80 -0.56 26.88 -1.95
CA ARG A 80 -1.42 26.46 -3.07
C ARG A 80 -0.76 25.42 -3.95
N GLU A 81 0.53 25.55 -4.21
CA GLU A 81 1.28 24.60 -5.03
C GLU A 81 1.54 23.32 -4.27
N LEU A 82 1.98 23.43 -3.02
CA LEU A 82 2.21 22.27 -2.16
C LEU A 82 0.93 21.45 -2.01
N LYS A 83 -0.22 22.10 -1.82
CA LYS A 83 -1.51 21.42 -1.77
C LYS A 83 -1.83 20.71 -3.08
N ARG A 84 -1.68 21.39 -4.23
CA ARG A 84 -1.94 20.78 -5.55
C ARG A 84 -1.06 19.55 -5.79
N GLU A 85 0.24 19.65 -5.51
CA GLU A 85 1.16 18.53 -5.68
C GLU A 85 0.83 17.36 -4.72
N ARG A 86 0.44 17.66 -3.47
CA ARG A 86 -0.02 16.65 -2.52
C ARG A 86 -1.30 15.96 -2.96
N ASP A 87 -2.27 16.72 -3.46
CA ASP A 87 -3.52 16.16 -3.99
C ASP A 87 -3.24 15.26 -5.21
N GLN A 88 -2.36 15.70 -6.13
CA GLN A 88 -1.91 14.89 -7.26
C GLN A 88 -1.16 13.62 -6.83
N ALA A 89 -0.25 13.73 -5.85
CA ALA A 89 0.47 12.58 -5.32
C ALA A 89 -0.47 11.57 -4.67
N ARG A 90 -1.52 12.04 -3.99
CA ARG A 90 -2.55 11.18 -3.40
C ARG A 90 -3.40 10.47 -4.46
N GLU A 91 -3.82 11.18 -5.50
CA GLU A 91 -4.60 10.63 -6.62
C GLU A 91 -3.79 9.69 -7.51
N ALA A 92 -2.46 9.83 -7.53
CA ALA A 92 -1.57 8.95 -8.29
C ALA A 92 -1.38 7.56 -7.64
N VAL A 93 -1.72 7.40 -6.36
CA VAL A 93 -1.59 6.13 -5.63
C VAL A 93 -2.81 5.25 -5.91
N PRO A 94 -2.64 4.10 -6.60
CA PRO A 94 -3.73 3.18 -6.84
C PRO A 94 -4.30 2.62 -5.54
N PRO A 95 -5.64 2.47 -5.42
CA PRO A 95 -6.26 1.79 -4.30
C PRO A 95 -5.90 0.31 -4.26
N VAL A 96 -5.75 -0.22 -3.05
CA VAL A 96 -5.39 -1.61 -2.78
C VAL A 96 -6.63 -2.41 -2.42
N TYR A 97 -6.76 -3.59 -3.01
CA TYR A 97 -7.84 -4.54 -2.76
C TYR A 97 -7.27 -5.91 -2.42
N ASP A 98 -7.87 -6.54 -1.42
CA ASP A 98 -7.59 -7.94 -1.11
C ASP A 98 -8.47 -8.81 -2.02
N ARG A 99 -7.83 -9.66 -2.83
CA ARG A 99 -8.50 -10.62 -3.68
C ARG A 99 -8.74 -11.91 -2.89
N ASN A 100 -9.99 -12.34 -2.84
CA ASN A 100 -10.35 -13.62 -2.23
C ASN A 100 -10.58 -14.68 -3.33
N PRO A 101 -9.61 -15.57 -3.60
CA PRO A 101 -9.74 -16.59 -4.64
C PRO A 101 -10.77 -17.67 -4.29
N ASP A 102 -10.99 -17.92 -2.99
CA ASP A 102 -11.92 -18.94 -2.53
C ASP A 102 -13.38 -18.58 -2.83
N ASN A 103 -13.71 -17.29 -2.98
CA ASN A 103 -15.07 -16.84 -3.24
C ASN A 103 -15.67 -17.46 -4.51
N GLU A 104 -14.91 -17.55 -5.61
CA GLU A 104 -15.41 -18.18 -6.84
C GLU A 104 -15.78 -19.65 -6.57
N PHE A 105 -14.90 -20.39 -5.92
CA PHE A 105 -15.10 -21.81 -5.61
C PHE A 105 -16.26 -22.03 -4.64
N ILE A 106 -16.33 -21.22 -3.58
CA ILE A 106 -17.37 -21.27 -2.56
C ILE A 106 -18.74 -20.99 -3.19
N GLU A 107 -18.89 -19.90 -3.94
CA GLU A 107 -20.18 -19.52 -4.52
C GLU A 107 -20.63 -20.49 -5.63
N LYS A 108 -19.68 -20.99 -6.43
CA LYS A 108 -19.98 -22.02 -7.44
C LYS A 108 -20.48 -23.32 -6.79
N ASN A 109 -19.84 -23.78 -5.72
CA ASN A 109 -20.26 -24.99 -5.02
C ASN A 109 -21.60 -24.80 -4.31
N LYS A 110 -21.82 -23.63 -3.69
CA LYS A 110 -23.12 -23.27 -3.11
C LYS A 110 -24.22 -23.30 -4.16
N LEU A 111 -24.00 -22.69 -5.33
CA LEU A 111 -24.96 -22.69 -6.44
C LEU A 111 -25.25 -24.11 -6.95
N SER A 112 -24.21 -24.93 -7.11
CA SER A 112 -24.38 -26.33 -7.53
C SER A 112 -25.24 -27.11 -6.55
N GLN A 113 -24.93 -27.02 -5.24
CA GLN A 113 -25.70 -27.69 -4.20
C GLN A 113 -27.14 -27.16 -4.11
N PHE A 114 -27.33 -25.85 -4.33
CA PHE A 114 -28.64 -25.22 -4.40
C PHE A 114 -29.54 -25.87 -5.46
N PHE A 115 -29.03 -26.07 -6.68
CA PHE A 115 -29.78 -26.72 -7.75
C PHE A 115 -30.03 -28.21 -7.49
N VAL A 116 -29.10 -28.91 -6.86
CA VAL A 116 -29.27 -30.32 -6.47
C VAL A 116 -30.41 -30.46 -5.45
N ASP A 117 -30.40 -29.63 -4.40
CA ASP A 117 -31.43 -29.65 -3.37
C ASP A 117 -32.82 -29.31 -3.95
N LEU A 118 -32.89 -28.30 -4.83
CA LEU A 118 -34.13 -27.96 -5.55
C LEU A 118 -34.64 -29.13 -6.38
N GLN A 119 -33.75 -29.79 -7.12
CA GLN A 119 -34.15 -30.91 -7.96
C GLN A 119 -34.69 -32.08 -7.14
N VAL A 120 -34.10 -32.35 -5.97
CA VAL A 120 -34.60 -33.37 -5.03
C VAL A 120 -36.00 -32.99 -4.53
N PHE A 121 -36.19 -31.73 -4.17
CA PHE A 121 -37.48 -31.22 -3.69
C PHE A 121 -38.57 -31.31 -4.77
N PHE A 122 -38.29 -30.86 -5.99
CA PHE A 122 -39.23 -30.88 -7.13
C PHE A 122 -39.58 -32.28 -7.64
N LYS A 123 -38.70 -33.27 -7.42
CA LYS A 123 -39.03 -34.68 -7.69
C LYS A 123 -40.07 -35.24 -6.70
N ALA A 124 -40.11 -34.71 -5.48
CA ALA A 124 -40.99 -35.17 -4.41
C ALA A 124 -42.29 -34.37 -4.30
N HIS A 125 -42.30 -33.12 -4.79
CA HIS A 125 -43.44 -32.20 -4.67
C HIS A 125 -43.80 -31.61 -6.03
N ASP A 126 -45.06 -31.80 -6.41
CA ASP A 126 -45.65 -31.19 -7.60
C ASP A 126 -46.21 -29.82 -7.27
N LEU A 127 -45.57 -28.76 -7.78
CA LEU A 127 -45.95 -27.37 -7.60
C LEU A 127 -46.54 -26.75 -8.87
N SER A 128 -47.10 -27.58 -9.75
CA SER A 128 -47.71 -27.12 -11.00
C SER A 128 -48.73 -26.00 -10.76
N PRO A 129 -48.78 -24.95 -11.60
CA PRO A 129 -49.80 -23.89 -11.51
C PRO A 129 -51.23 -24.45 -11.55
N ASP A 130 -51.42 -25.58 -12.25
CA ASP A 130 -52.70 -26.25 -12.44
C ASP A 130 -53.09 -27.18 -11.27
N ALA A 131 -52.30 -27.22 -10.19
CA ALA A 131 -52.58 -28.08 -9.05
C ALA A 131 -53.90 -27.70 -8.36
N ASN A 132 -54.76 -28.71 -8.15
CA ASN A 132 -56.03 -28.53 -7.43
C ASN A 132 -55.81 -27.93 -6.03
N THR A 133 -56.73 -27.08 -5.56
CA THR A 133 -56.64 -26.36 -4.27
C THR A 133 -56.34 -27.26 -3.07
N ARG A 134 -56.85 -28.50 -3.07
CA ARG A 134 -56.58 -29.50 -2.01
C ARG A 134 -55.14 -30.00 -2.00
N THR A 135 -54.50 -30.10 -3.16
CA THR A 135 -53.09 -30.50 -3.30
C THR A 135 -52.20 -29.36 -2.80
N VAL A 136 -52.50 -28.13 -3.22
CA VAL A 136 -51.80 -26.92 -2.76
C VAL A 136 -51.84 -26.82 -1.24
N GLN A 137 -53.03 -26.93 -0.63
CA GLN A 137 -53.21 -26.82 0.83
C GLN A 137 -52.45 -27.91 1.61
N ARG A 138 -52.37 -29.14 1.09
CA ARG A 138 -51.64 -30.23 1.76
C ARG A 138 -50.12 -30.03 1.75
N GLN A 139 -49.61 -29.31 0.76
CA GLN A 139 -48.18 -29.12 0.58
C GLN A 139 -47.67 -27.80 1.17
N GLU A 140 -48.54 -26.87 1.59
CA GLU A 140 -48.13 -25.55 2.11
C GLU A 140 -47.12 -25.65 3.26
N ALA A 141 -47.39 -26.51 4.24
CA ALA A 141 -46.49 -26.68 5.39
C ALA A 141 -45.11 -27.23 4.98
N ALA A 142 -45.07 -28.13 3.99
CA ALA A 142 -43.83 -28.69 3.47
C ALA A 142 -43.04 -27.63 2.69
N VAL A 143 -43.73 -26.83 1.86
CA VAL A 143 -43.14 -25.71 1.11
C VAL A 143 -42.58 -24.65 2.05
N ASP A 144 -43.31 -24.28 3.10
CA ASP A 144 -42.84 -23.26 4.06
C ASP A 144 -41.63 -23.75 4.86
N SER A 145 -41.66 -25.01 5.31
CA SER A 145 -40.52 -25.61 6.01
C SER A 145 -39.29 -25.71 5.10
N PHE A 146 -39.49 -26.08 3.84
CA PHE A 146 -38.43 -26.09 2.83
C PHE A 146 -37.88 -24.68 2.63
N LEU A 147 -38.71 -23.70 2.32
CA LEU A 147 -38.29 -22.31 2.09
C LEU A 147 -37.53 -21.74 3.29
N ALA A 148 -38.00 -21.99 4.53
CA ALA A 148 -37.31 -21.52 5.73
C ALA A 148 -35.89 -22.11 5.86
N SER A 149 -35.77 -23.43 5.74
CA SER A 149 -34.45 -24.10 5.82
C SER A 149 -33.54 -23.75 4.64
N PHE A 150 -34.11 -23.62 3.45
CA PHE A 150 -33.42 -23.32 2.21
C PHE A 150 -32.89 -21.88 2.18
N ASN A 151 -33.72 -20.90 2.56
CA ASN A 151 -33.32 -19.50 2.69
C ASN A 151 -32.21 -19.31 3.72
N LEU A 152 -32.27 -20.02 4.85
CA LEU A 152 -31.22 -19.99 5.87
C LEU A 152 -29.91 -20.61 5.37
N ARG A 153 -29.98 -21.77 4.70
CA ARG A 153 -28.79 -22.48 4.21
C ARG A 153 -28.02 -21.69 3.16
N TYR A 154 -28.72 -21.05 2.23
CA TYR A 154 -28.12 -20.34 1.10
C TYR A 154 -28.08 -18.82 1.27
N ASN A 155 -28.58 -18.30 2.39
CA ASN A 155 -28.70 -16.86 2.66
C ASN A 155 -29.44 -16.10 1.54
N VAL A 156 -30.53 -16.70 1.07
CA VAL A 156 -31.38 -16.17 -0.01
C VAL A 156 -32.77 -15.81 0.51
N LYS A 157 -33.53 -15.02 -0.25
CA LYS A 157 -34.88 -14.56 0.13
C LYS A 157 -35.95 -15.11 -0.82
N PHE A 158 -35.95 -16.41 -1.05
CA PHE A 158 -36.93 -17.05 -1.93
C PHE A 158 -38.33 -16.98 -1.34
N THR A 159 -39.27 -16.59 -2.20
CA THR A 159 -40.70 -16.65 -1.92
C THR A 159 -41.32 -17.90 -2.53
N ARG A 160 -42.58 -18.16 -2.16
CA ARG A 160 -43.37 -19.24 -2.79
C ARG A 160 -43.51 -19.04 -4.30
N ASP A 161 -43.61 -17.79 -4.76
CA ASP A 161 -43.74 -17.49 -6.19
C ASP A 161 -42.45 -17.80 -6.93
N ASN A 162 -41.29 -17.39 -6.40
CA ASN A 162 -40.00 -17.76 -6.98
C ASN A 162 -39.79 -19.27 -7.07
N LEU A 163 -40.28 -20.01 -6.07
CA LEU A 163 -40.19 -21.48 -6.06
C LEU A 163 -41.10 -22.11 -7.13
N ARG A 164 -42.29 -21.55 -7.35
CA ARG A 164 -43.21 -21.97 -8.42
C ARG A 164 -42.65 -21.66 -9.80
N ASP A 165 -42.07 -20.48 -9.99
CA ASP A 165 -41.42 -20.10 -11.24
C ASP A 165 -40.28 -21.07 -11.58
N LEU A 166 -39.44 -21.39 -10.59
CA LEU A 166 -38.40 -22.41 -10.71
C LEU A 166 -38.95 -23.81 -10.99
N TYR A 167 -40.10 -24.16 -10.44
CA TYR A 167 -40.76 -25.43 -10.72
C TYR A 167 -41.18 -25.51 -12.19
N VAL A 168 -41.75 -24.44 -12.74
CA VAL A 168 -42.10 -24.39 -14.17
C VAL A 168 -40.85 -24.50 -15.05
N VAL A 169 -39.73 -23.86 -14.67
CA VAL A 169 -38.44 -24.01 -15.37
C VAL A 169 -37.91 -25.46 -15.27
N TYR A 170 -38.16 -26.14 -14.16
CA TYR A 170 -37.86 -27.56 -13.97
C TYR A 170 -38.71 -28.45 -14.90
N GLU A 171 -40.02 -28.21 -14.99
CA GLU A 171 -40.90 -28.95 -15.89
C GLU A 171 -40.54 -28.76 -17.38
N GLN A 172 -40.11 -27.54 -17.75
CA GLN A 172 -39.59 -27.24 -19.08
C GLN A 172 -38.23 -27.91 -19.39
N LYS A 173 -37.66 -28.66 -18.43
CA LYS A 173 -36.34 -29.30 -18.51
C LYS A 173 -35.19 -28.32 -18.73
N GLN A 174 -35.38 -27.06 -18.33
CA GLN A 174 -34.38 -26.00 -18.50
C GLN A 174 -33.59 -25.69 -17.22
N LEU A 175 -33.95 -26.31 -16.08
CA LEU A 175 -33.28 -26.07 -14.80
C LEU A 175 -31.78 -26.39 -14.83
N SER A 176 -31.38 -27.51 -15.44
CA SER A 176 -29.96 -27.89 -15.58
C SER A 176 -29.19 -26.93 -16.48
N ASP A 177 -29.82 -26.50 -17.57
CA ASP A 177 -29.20 -25.55 -18.50
C ASP A 177 -29.06 -24.17 -17.87
N LEU A 178 -30.04 -23.75 -17.06
CA LEU A 178 -29.99 -22.53 -16.28
C LEU A 178 -28.86 -22.59 -15.24
N ALA A 179 -28.73 -23.71 -14.53
CA ALA A 179 -27.64 -23.93 -13.58
C ALA A 179 -26.27 -23.82 -14.24
N ALA A 180 -26.10 -24.45 -15.41
CA ALA A 180 -24.86 -24.37 -16.18
C ALA A 180 -24.58 -22.94 -16.68
N SER A 181 -25.60 -22.24 -17.18
CA SER A 181 -25.47 -20.86 -17.69
C SER A 181 -25.09 -19.88 -16.57
N LEU A 182 -25.72 -20.01 -15.40
CA LEU A 182 -25.40 -19.20 -14.22
C LEU A 182 -24.01 -19.52 -13.67
N SER A 183 -23.63 -20.79 -13.57
CA SER A 183 -22.29 -21.18 -13.11
C SER A 183 -21.20 -20.65 -14.05
N GLY A 184 -21.42 -20.74 -15.37
CA GLY A 184 -20.50 -20.18 -16.37
C GLY A 184 -20.42 -18.65 -16.31
N GLY A 185 -21.57 -17.98 -16.18
CA GLY A 185 -21.64 -16.53 -16.04
C GLY A 185 -20.94 -16.01 -14.80
N LEU A 186 -21.19 -16.62 -13.63
CA LEU A 186 -20.52 -16.29 -12.38
C LEU A 186 -19.01 -16.50 -12.48
N ALA A 187 -18.55 -17.65 -12.99
CA ALA A 187 -17.13 -17.90 -13.18
C ALA A 187 -16.46 -16.86 -14.09
N GLN A 188 -17.16 -16.37 -15.12
CA GLN A 188 -16.63 -15.34 -16.00
C GLN A 188 -16.46 -13.99 -15.29
N VAL A 189 -17.44 -13.55 -14.50
CA VAL A 189 -17.34 -12.28 -13.77
C VAL A 189 -16.33 -12.35 -12.62
N TYR A 190 -16.22 -13.49 -11.93
CA TYR A 190 -15.23 -13.68 -10.87
C TYR A 190 -13.79 -13.62 -11.37
N ARG A 191 -13.52 -14.17 -12.57
CA ARG A 191 -12.19 -14.08 -13.21
C ARG A 191 -11.77 -12.65 -13.53
N GLN A 192 -12.72 -11.76 -13.83
CA GLN A 192 -12.42 -10.33 -14.04
C GLN A 192 -12.23 -9.58 -12.72
N GLY A 193 -12.82 -10.08 -11.63
CA GLY A 193 -12.81 -9.46 -10.32
C GLY A 193 -13.97 -8.48 -10.15
N ILE A 194 -14.61 -8.54 -8.99
CA ILE A 194 -15.80 -7.78 -8.64
C ILE A 194 -15.47 -6.94 -7.41
N LEU A 195 -15.47 -5.62 -7.59
CA LEU A 195 -15.27 -4.63 -6.54
C LEU A 195 -16.42 -4.64 -5.53
N ASP A 196 -16.07 -4.45 -4.25
CA ASP A 196 -17.03 -4.31 -3.14
C ASP A 196 -17.78 -2.98 -3.13
N HIS A 197 -17.35 -2.02 -3.96
CA HIS A 197 -18.00 -0.74 -4.16
C HIS A 197 -18.17 -0.38 -5.63
N THR A 198 -18.96 0.65 -5.88
CA THR A 198 -19.24 1.17 -7.22
C THR A 198 -17.97 1.73 -7.84
N LYS A 199 -17.69 1.37 -9.10
CA LYS A 199 -16.52 1.83 -9.84
C LYS A 199 -16.42 3.37 -9.93
N ASP A 200 -17.55 4.07 -9.83
CA ASP A 200 -17.64 5.54 -9.77
C ASP A 200 -16.85 6.17 -8.60
N LYS A 201 -16.47 5.39 -7.57
CA LYS A 201 -15.64 5.85 -6.45
C LYS A 201 -14.15 5.65 -6.66
N VAL A 202 -13.75 4.90 -7.69
CA VAL A 202 -12.36 4.67 -8.07
C VAL A 202 -11.98 5.71 -9.11
N VAL A 203 -11.19 6.69 -8.70
CA VAL A 203 -10.76 7.79 -9.59
C VAL A 203 -9.54 7.37 -10.40
N GLU A 204 -8.75 6.46 -9.85
CA GLU A 204 -7.48 6.01 -10.35
C GLU A 204 -7.66 5.07 -11.57
N SER A 205 -6.74 5.17 -12.54
CA SER A 205 -6.76 4.35 -13.76
C SER A 205 -6.50 2.88 -13.50
N ASP A 206 -5.84 2.59 -12.39
CA ASP A 206 -5.39 1.27 -11.99
C ASP A 206 -5.77 1.01 -10.54
N ILE A 207 -5.87 -0.27 -10.19
CA ILE A 207 -5.97 -0.78 -8.83
C ILE A 207 -4.82 -1.74 -8.57
N ILE A 208 -4.51 -1.98 -7.30
CA ILE A 208 -3.66 -3.10 -6.88
C ILE A 208 -4.56 -4.19 -6.29
N ALA A 209 -4.54 -5.39 -6.88
CA ALA A 209 -5.13 -6.58 -6.28
C ALA A 209 -4.04 -7.37 -5.55
N VAL A 210 -4.31 -7.77 -4.31
CA VAL A 210 -3.39 -8.55 -3.48
C VAL A 210 -3.96 -9.93 -3.28
N GLU A 211 -3.22 -10.95 -3.69
CA GLU A 211 -3.58 -12.36 -3.56
C GLU A 211 -2.38 -13.12 -2.97
N ASP A 212 -2.55 -13.74 -1.80
CA ASP A 212 -1.47 -14.46 -1.09
C ASP A 212 -0.16 -13.67 -0.93
N GLY A 213 -0.27 -12.35 -0.75
CA GLY A 213 0.87 -11.43 -0.61
C GLY A 213 1.54 -11.02 -1.92
N ILE A 214 1.01 -11.46 -3.06
CA ILE A 214 1.44 -11.04 -4.39
C ILE A 214 0.57 -9.86 -4.83
N GLU A 215 1.21 -8.76 -5.20
CA GLU A 215 0.53 -7.58 -5.75
C GLU A 215 0.48 -7.64 -7.28
N GLU A 216 -0.73 -7.54 -7.82
CA GLU A 216 -1.01 -7.42 -9.25
C GLU A 216 -1.61 -6.04 -9.53
N LYS A 217 -1.02 -5.31 -10.47
CA LYS A 217 -1.56 -4.03 -10.93
C LYS A 217 -2.53 -4.28 -12.08
N ILE A 218 -3.79 -3.90 -11.90
CA ILE A 218 -4.88 -4.17 -12.85
C ILE A 218 -5.53 -2.84 -13.26
N PRO A 219 -5.77 -2.59 -14.55
CA PRO A 219 -6.53 -1.43 -14.98
C PRO A 219 -7.96 -1.46 -14.40
N THR A 220 -8.44 -0.33 -13.89
CA THR A 220 -9.80 -0.20 -13.33
C THR A 220 -10.90 -0.55 -14.37
N GLY A 221 -10.58 -0.41 -15.67
CA GLY A 221 -11.48 -0.79 -16.75
C GLY A 221 -11.63 -2.30 -16.98
N GLU A 222 -10.72 -3.13 -16.46
CA GLU A 222 -10.72 -4.59 -16.65
C GLU A 222 -11.43 -5.35 -15.53
N VAL A 223 -11.65 -4.71 -14.38
CA VAL A 223 -12.45 -5.23 -13.27
C VAL A 223 -13.91 -4.81 -13.40
N LEU A 224 -14.80 -5.44 -12.65
CA LEU A 224 -16.23 -5.14 -12.62
C LEU A 224 -16.65 -4.57 -11.27
N ASP A 225 -17.68 -3.74 -11.24
CA ASP A 225 -18.50 -3.57 -10.05
C ASP A 225 -19.68 -4.56 -10.02
N VAL A 226 -20.38 -4.65 -8.88
CA VAL A 226 -21.54 -5.55 -8.72
C VAL A 226 -22.64 -5.28 -9.76
N ARG A 227 -22.81 -4.03 -10.22
CA ARG A 227 -23.83 -3.67 -11.22
C ARG A 227 -23.40 -4.16 -12.61
N GLU A 228 -22.15 -3.92 -13.00
CA GLU A 228 -21.58 -4.36 -14.27
C GLU A 228 -21.59 -5.89 -14.37
N ALA A 229 -21.20 -6.58 -13.29
CA ALA A 229 -21.24 -8.04 -13.22
C ALA A 229 -22.67 -8.59 -13.39
N LYS A 230 -23.68 -7.97 -12.76
CA LYS A 230 -25.09 -8.31 -12.99
C LYS A 230 -25.48 -8.09 -14.45
N GLN A 231 -25.19 -6.91 -15.00
CA GLN A 231 -25.52 -6.59 -16.40
C GLN A 231 -24.92 -7.58 -17.39
N GLN A 232 -23.70 -8.05 -17.14
CA GLN A 232 -23.02 -9.04 -17.96
C GLN A 232 -23.71 -10.40 -17.90
N ILE A 233 -24.09 -10.87 -16.71
CA ILE A 233 -24.85 -12.12 -16.56
C ILE A 233 -26.24 -11.97 -17.19
N ASP A 234 -26.91 -10.84 -16.97
CA ASP A 234 -28.24 -10.57 -17.54
C ASP A 234 -28.21 -10.58 -19.06
N LYS A 235 -27.14 -10.02 -19.67
CA LYS A 235 -26.94 -10.06 -21.12
C LYS A 235 -26.80 -11.51 -21.62
N LEU A 236 -25.98 -12.32 -20.95
CA LEU A 236 -25.82 -13.73 -21.26
C LEU A 236 -27.16 -14.49 -21.18
N LEU A 237 -27.94 -14.26 -20.13
CA LEU A 237 -29.24 -14.90 -19.94
C LEU A 237 -30.25 -14.48 -21.02
N ARG A 238 -30.30 -13.19 -21.39
CA ARG A 238 -31.18 -12.69 -22.45
C ARG A 238 -30.85 -13.31 -23.81
N GLU A 239 -29.57 -13.43 -24.14
CA GLU A 239 -29.11 -14.05 -25.39
C GLU A 239 -29.37 -15.56 -25.42
N ARG A 240 -29.18 -16.25 -24.29
CA ARG A 240 -29.36 -17.71 -24.17
C ARG A 240 -30.82 -18.15 -24.21
N TYR A 241 -31.72 -17.36 -23.62
CA TYR A 241 -33.12 -17.72 -23.38
C TYR A 241 -34.09 -16.78 -24.10
N GLU A 242 -33.77 -16.37 -25.32
CA GLU A 242 -34.64 -15.50 -26.10
C GLU A 242 -36.07 -16.09 -26.21
N GLY A 243 -37.07 -15.27 -25.91
CA GLY A 243 -38.48 -15.68 -25.90
C GLY A 243 -38.96 -16.42 -24.64
N ASN A 244 -38.10 -16.71 -23.67
CA ASN A 244 -38.50 -17.30 -22.39
C ASN A 244 -38.26 -16.32 -21.22
N ALA A 245 -39.22 -15.41 -20.99
CA ALA A 245 -39.13 -14.39 -19.96
C ALA A 245 -38.99 -14.98 -18.55
N LEU A 246 -39.67 -16.09 -18.27
CA LEU A 246 -39.65 -16.75 -16.96
C LEU A 246 -38.23 -17.22 -16.58
N VAL A 247 -37.55 -17.91 -17.49
CA VAL A 247 -36.17 -18.38 -17.26
C VAL A 247 -35.22 -17.21 -17.10
N GLN A 248 -35.41 -16.13 -17.87
CA GLN A 248 -34.60 -14.91 -17.76
C GLN A 248 -34.78 -14.24 -16.38
N GLU A 249 -36.00 -13.97 -15.96
CA GLU A 249 -36.30 -13.31 -14.68
C GLU A 249 -35.81 -14.15 -13.48
N THR A 250 -36.07 -15.46 -13.53
CA THR A 250 -35.60 -16.40 -12.51
C THR A 250 -34.07 -16.44 -12.47
N GLY A 251 -33.42 -16.49 -13.63
CA GLY A 251 -31.97 -16.46 -13.75
C GLY A 251 -31.35 -15.17 -13.22
N GLN A 252 -31.94 -14.01 -13.52
CA GLN A 252 -31.48 -12.70 -13.03
C GLN A 252 -31.58 -12.61 -11.50
N TYR A 253 -32.70 -13.05 -10.94
CA TYR A 253 -32.89 -13.10 -9.49
C TYR A 253 -31.86 -14.00 -8.80
N LEU A 254 -31.61 -15.18 -9.38
CA LEU A 254 -30.59 -16.11 -8.89
C LEU A 254 -29.19 -15.51 -8.99
N ALA A 255 -28.81 -14.98 -10.14
CA ALA A 255 -27.52 -14.33 -10.35
C ALA A 255 -27.29 -13.25 -9.29
N ALA A 256 -28.27 -12.37 -9.05
CA ALA A 256 -28.16 -11.32 -8.05
C ALA A 256 -28.05 -11.83 -6.60
N SER A 257 -28.53 -13.05 -6.32
CA SER A 257 -28.50 -13.65 -4.98
C SER A 257 -27.17 -14.35 -4.66
N PHE A 258 -26.47 -14.85 -5.68
CA PHE A 258 -25.20 -15.57 -5.53
C PHE A 258 -23.97 -14.72 -5.90
N LEU A 259 -24.18 -13.52 -6.44
CA LEU A 259 -23.10 -12.62 -6.80
C LEU A 259 -22.56 -11.89 -5.56
N THR A 260 -21.33 -12.21 -5.19
CA THR A 260 -20.59 -11.54 -4.11
C THR A 260 -19.31 -10.91 -4.65
N PRO A 261 -18.86 -9.76 -4.10
CA PRO A 261 -17.55 -9.21 -4.42
C PRO A 261 -16.41 -10.15 -4.04
N ASN A 262 -15.35 -10.18 -4.85
CA ASN A 262 -14.10 -10.89 -4.55
C ASN A 262 -12.87 -9.98 -4.53
N LEU A 263 -13.03 -8.68 -4.79
CA LEU A 263 -12.03 -7.63 -4.56
C LEU A 263 -12.55 -6.71 -3.46
N VAL A 264 -11.98 -6.85 -2.26
CA VAL A 264 -12.41 -6.11 -1.06
C VAL A 264 -11.44 -4.95 -0.82
N PHE A 265 -11.95 -3.73 -0.65
CA PHE A 265 -11.12 -2.55 -0.51
C PHE A 265 -10.33 -2.57 0.80
N ASN A 266 -9.01 -2.50 0.69
CA ASN A 266 -8.10 -2.41 1.83
C ASN A 266 -7.83 -0.94 2.17
N GLU A 267 -8.78 -0.34 2.91
CA GLU A 267 -8.70 1.04 3.36
C GLU A 267 -7.43 1.36 4.16
N PRO A 268 -6.99 0.52 5.13
CA PRO A 268 -5.78 0.81 5.91
C PRO A 268 -4.52 0.92 5.04
N VAL A 269 -4.27 -0.07 4.19
CA VAL A 269 -3.06 -0.10 3.34
C VAL A 269 -3.12 1.02 2.30
N THR A 270 -4.31 1.26 1.72
CA THR A 270 -4.47 2.35 0.75
C THR A 270 -4.20 3.71 1.37
N SER A 271 -4.72 3.94 2.58
CA SER A 271 -4.56 5.21 3.29
C SER A 271 -3.11 5.44 3.69
N GLU A 272 -2.43 4.41 4.20
CA GLU A 272 -1.00 4.47 4.53
C GLU A 272 -0.16 4.83 3.30
N ARG A 273 -0.40 4.18 2.15
CA ARG A 273 0.32 4.49 0.90
C ARG A 273 0.05 5.92 0.42
N LYS A 274 -1.21 6.38 0.51
CA LYS A 274 -1.61 7.75 0.15
C LYS A 274 -0.96 8.79 1.06
N GLU A 275 -0.90 8.54 2.36
CA GLU A 275 -0.24 9.44 3.32
C GLU A 275 1.27 9.50 3.10
N LYS A 276 1.91 8.35 2.85
CA LYS A 276 3.32 8.28 2.50
C LYS A 276 3.63 9.10 1.25
N ALA A 277 2.85 8.94 0.18
CA ALA A 277 3.03 9.71 -1.05
C ALA A 277 2.87 11.23 -0.82
N VAL A 278 1.92 11.63 0.01
CA VAL A 278 1.71 13.04 0.40
C VAL A 278 2.87 13.59 1.22
N HIS A 279 3.44 12.79 2.12
CA HIS A 279 4.59 13.15 2.95
C HIS A 279 5.87 13.30 2.11
N ASP A 280 6.04 12.45 1.09
CA ASP A 280 7.21 12.46 0.22
C ASP A 280 7.25 13.65 -0.76
N VAL A 281 6.17 14.46 -0.82
CA VAL A 281 6.14 15.70 -1.63
C VAL A 281 7.11 16.76 -1.05
N PRO A 282 8.14 17.20 -1.81
CA PRO A 282 9.10 18.17 -1.31
C PRO A 282 8.45 19.53 -1.03
N ILE A 283 8.80 20.14 0.11
CA ILE A 283 8.31 21.47 0.50
C ILE A 283 9.02 22.60 -0.29
N THR A 284 10.18 22.31 -0.86
CA THR A 284 11.04 23.28 -1.53
C THR A 284 11.03 23.04 -3.04
N ARG A 285 11.09 24.12 -3.83
CA ARG A 285 11.26 24.05 -5.30
C ARG A 285 12.72 23.78 -5.69
N GLY A 286 13.65 24.11 -4.81
CA GLY A 286 15.08 24.01 -5.06
C GLY A 286 15.87 24.91 -4.11
N TYR A 287 17.15 25.07 -4.42
CA TYR A 287 18.09 25.89 -3.66
C TYR A 287 18.70 26.96 -4.55
N VAL A 288 18.87 28.17 -4.02
CA VAL A 288 19.62 29.24 -4.67
C VAL A 288 20.83 29.61 -3.82
N GLU A 289 21.95 29.84 -4.50
CA GLU A 289 23.14 30.44 -3.91
C GLU A 289 22.90 31.94 -3.74
N GLN A 290 23.35 32.51 -2.62
CA GLN A 290 23.29 33.95 -2.42
C GLN A 290 24.40 34.63 -3.23
N ASN A 291 24.01 35.49 -4.15
CA ASN A 291 24.89 36.42 -4.88
C ASN A 291 25.32 37.60 -4.00
#